data_AF-A0A928TZI6-F1
#
_entry.id   AF-A0A928TZI6-F1
#
_cell.length_a   1.000
_cell.length_b   1.000
_cell.length_c   1.000
_cell.angle_alpha   90.00
_cell.angle_beta   90.00
_cell.angle_gamma   90.00
#
_symmetry.space_group_name_H-M   'P 1'
#
loop_
_entity.id
_entity.type
_entity.pdbx_description
1 polymer ?
#
loop_
_entity_poly.entity_id
_entity_poly.type
_entity_poly.pdbx_seq_one_letter_code
_entity_poly.pdbx_strand_id
1 'polypeptide(L)' 'MTFIQKLVTNLLPAKWAADIQAESQRWLLRCPACGTAQSVWERGGIRYKARSKGRLVYATCATCGQRQNMSLEWQSDE' A
#
# COMPACT_ATOMS: atom_id res chain seq x y z
N MET A 1 0.66 12.84 0.28
CA MET A 1 1.69 12.23 -0.59
C MET A 1 3.03 12.24 0.12
N THR A 2 3.62 11.08 0.34
CA THR A 2 4.95 10.96 0.97
C THR A 2 6.07 11.33 0.02
N PHE A 3 7.28 11.55 0.54
CA PHE A 3 8.46 11.92 -0.26
C PHE A 3 8.75 10.93 -1.39
N ILE A 4 8.59 9.63 -1.12
CA ILE A 4 8.81 8.56 -2.10
C ILE A 4 7.76 8.63 -3.23
N GLN A 5 6.49 8.91 -2.90
CA GLN A 5 5.44 9.07 -3.91
C GLN A 5 5.69 10.28 -4.80
N LYS A 6 6.12 11.41 -4.22
CA LYS A 6 6.49 12.61 -4.97
C LYS A 6 7.66 12.37 -5.91
N LEU A 7 8.69 11.65 -5.46
CA LEU A 7 9.82 11.27 -6.31
C LEU A 7 9.38 10.41 -7.49
N VAL A 8 8.55 9.40 -7.25
CA VAL A 8 8.07 8.51 -8.30
C VAL A 8 7.18 9.25 -9.31
N THR A 9 6.29 10.14 -8.85
CA THR A 9 5.43 10.92 -9.76
C THR A 9 6.18 11.99 -10.54
N ASN A 10 7.27 12.53 -10.00
CA ASN A 10 8.03 13.60 -10.65
C ASN A 10 9.15 13.08 -11.56
N LEU A 11 9.69 11.89 -11.30
CA LEU A 11 10.81 11.32 -12.06
C LEU A 11 10.34 10.44 -13.23
N LEU A 12 9.14 9.85 -13.14
CA LEU A 12 8.63 8.92 -14.15
C LEU A 12 7.62 9.58 -15.09
N PRO A 13 7.47 9.08 -16.32
CA PRO A 13 6.38 9.48 -17.21
C PRO A 13 5.01 9.32 -16.53
N ALA A 14 4.11 10.27 -16.76
CA ALA A 14 2.80 10.33 -16.09
C ALA A 14 2.00 9.00 -16.18
N LYS A 15 2.08 8.31 -17.32
CA LYS A 15 1.45 6.99 -17.51
C LYS A 15 1.97 5.95 -16.52
N TRP A 16 3.28 5.90 -16.30
CA TRP A 16 3.89 4.95 -15.37
C TRP A 16 3.58 5.29 -13.92
N ALA A 17 3.58 6.59 -13.57
CA ALA A 17 3.19 7.03 -12.24
C ALA A 17 1.74 6.64 -11.92
N ALA A 18 0.83 6.78 -12.89
CA ALA A 18 -0.56 6.36 -12.76
C ALA A 18 -0.70 4.84 -12.59
N ASP A 19 0.03 4.05 -13.38
CA ASP A 19 0.03 2.58 -13.25
C ASP A 19 0.58 2.13 -11.89
N ILE A 20 1.65 2.76 -11.40
CA ILE A 20 2.25 2.48 -10.09
C ILE A 20 1.28 2.82 -8.96
N GLN A 21 0.62 3.97 -9.05
CA GLN A 21 -0.39 4.38 -8.07
C GLN A 21 -1.56 3.40 -8.04
N ALA A 22 -2.12 3.08 -9.20
CA ALA A 22 -3.23 2.14 -9.32
C ALA A 22 -2.88 0.76 -8.74
N GLU A 23 -1.69 0.23 -9.06
CA GLU A 23 -1.24 -1.05 -8.51
C GLU A 23 -1.01 -0.97 -6.99
N SER A 24 -0.39 0.11 -6.50
CA SER A 24 -0.12 0.31 -5.08
C SER A 24 -1.40 0.50 -4.25
N GLN A 25 -2.47 1.00 -4.86
CA GLN A 25 -3.78 1.14 -4.21
C GLN A 25 -4.47 -0.21 -4.00
N ARG A 26 -4.26 -1.18 -4.91
CA ARG A 26 -4.83 -2.54 -4.82
C ARG A 26 -4.21 -3.39 -3.72
N TRP A 27 -3.00 -3.05 -3.28
CA TRP A 27 -2.37 -3.69 -2.13
C TRP A 27 -2.98 -3.12 -0.85
N LEU A 28 -3.80 -3.92 -0.16
CA LEU A 28 -4.43 -3.56 1.10
C LEU A 28 -3.68 -4.17 2.27
N LEU A 29 -3.47 -3.37 3.31
CA LEU A 29 -2.98 -3.78 4.62
C LEU A 29 -4.15 -3.83 5.57
N ARG A 30 -4.48 -5.02 6.08
CA ARG A 30 -5.53 -5.21 7.07
C ARG A 30 -4.94 -5.27 8.47
N CYS A 31 -5.45 -4.39 9.32
CA CYS A 31 -5.07 -4.32 10.73
C CYS A 31 -5.83 -5.38 11.53
N PRO A 32 -5.15 -6.32 12.24
CA PRO A 32 -5.84 -7.35 13.00
C PRO A 32 -6.55 -6.83 14.25
N ALA A 33 -6.10 -5.72 14.86
CA ALA A 33 -6.73 -5.20 16.07
C ALA A 33 -8.02 -4.41 15.82
N CYS A 34 -8.10 -3.65 14.72
CA CYS A 34 -9.26 -2.79 14.43
C CYS A 34 -10.02 -3.18 13.15
N GLY A 35 -9.55 -4.18 12.40
CA GLY A 35 -10.17 -4.66 11.18
C GLY A 35 -10.06 -3.73 9.96
N THR A 36 -9.56 -2.50 10.13
CA THR A 36 -9.44 -1.53 9.03
C THR A 36 -8.46 -2.04 7.97
N ALA A 37 -8.89 -1.99 6.71
CA ALA A 37 -8.04 -2.17 5.55
C ALA A 37 -7.62 -0.79 5.02
N GLN A 38 -6.33 -0.60 4.75
CA GLN A 38 -5.80 0.62 4.15
C GLN A 38 -4.89 0.27 3.00
N SER A 39 -4.90 1.04 1.92
CA SER A 39 -3.99 0.77 0.82
C SER A 39 -2.53 1.08 1.17
N VAL A 40 -1.61 0.38 0.53
CA VAL A 40 -0.16 0.66 0.62
C VAL A 40 0.13 2.09 0.16
N TRP A 41 -0.57 2.56 -0.88
CA TRP A 41 -0.45 3.93 -1.35
C TRP A 41 -0.90 4.95 -0.30
N GLU A 42 -2.04 4.78 0.38
CA GLU A 42 -2.48 5.73 1.40
C GLU A 42 -1.50 5.82 2.58
N ARG A 43 -0.86 4.70 2.94
CA ARG A 43 0.20 4.68 3.95
C ARG A 43 1.53 5.28 3.48
N GLY A 44 1.61 5.70 2.22
CA GLY A 44 2.82 6.31 1.66
C GLY A 44 3.84 5.33 1.12
N GLY A 45 3.49 4.04 1.03
CA GLY A 45 4.30 3.01 0.40
C GLY A 45 4.04 2.90 -1.09
N ILE A 46 4.92 2.18 -1.77
CA ILE A 46 4.78 1.86 -3.19
C ILE A 46 4.98 0.36 -3.36
N ARG A 47 4.05 -0.29 -4.06
CA ARG A 47 4.18 -1.68 -4.52
C ARG A 47 3.73 -1.76 -5.97
N TYR A 48 4.68 -2.08 -6.84
CA TYR A 48 4.48 -2.18 -8.28
C TYR A 48 5.15 -3.45 -8.80
N LYS A 49 4.48 -4.17 -9.71
CA LYS A 49 4.83 -5.49 -10.23
C LYS A 49 5.14 -6.53 -9.15
N ALA A 50 4.55 -6.38 -7.96
CA ALA A 50 4.79 -7.31 -6.86
C ALA A 50 3.93 -8.57 -7.01
N ARG A 51 4.45 -9.73 -6.61
CA ARG A 51 3.71 -11.02 -6.67
C ARG A 51 3.52 -11.69 -5.30
N SER A 52 4.16 -11.18 -4.24
CA SER A 52 4.11 -11.78 -2.91
C SER A 52 2.80 -11.42 -2.19
N LYS A 53 1.81 -12.32 -2.29
CA LYS A 53 0.54 -12.28 -1.55
C LYS A 53 0.71 -12.89 -0.15
N GLY A 54 -0.03 -12.40 0.84
CA GLY A 54 -0.10 -13.02 2.19
C GLY A 54 1.09 -12.75 3.11
N ARG A 55 1.99 -11.82 2.75
CA ARG A 55 3.10 -11.44 3.64
C ARG A 55 2.56 -10.62 4.81
N LEU A 56 3.01 -10.94 6.03
CA LEU A 56 2.81 -10.07 7.18
C LEU A 56 3.78 -8.88 7.11
N VAL A 57 3.25 -7.68 7.30
CA VAL A 57 4.03 -6.43 7.31
C VAL A 57 3.91 -5.80 8.69
N TYR A 58 5.04 -5.61 9.36
CA TYR A 58 5.07 -4.92 10.64
C TYR A 58 4.86 -3.42 10.43
N ALA A 59 3.73 -2.90 10.89
CA ALA A 59 3.29 -1.56 10.59
C ALA A 59 2.45 -0.96 11.73
N THR A 60 2.48 0.36 11.86
CA THR A 60 1.57 1.11 12.74
C THR A 60 0.27 1.40 12.00
N CYS A 61 -0.86 1.06 12.61
CA CYS A 61 -2.18 1.39 12.08
C CYS A 61 -2.45 2.88 12.18
N ALA A 62 -2.92 3.52 11.10
CA ALA A 62 -3.29 4.93 11.14
C ALA A 62 -4.59 5.17 11.93
N THR A 63 -5.47 4.17 12.00
CA THR A 63 -6.77 4.29 12.69
C THR A 63 -6.65 4.05 14.19
N CYS A 64 -6.03 2.94 14.62
CA CYS A 64 -5.97 2.58 16.04
C CYS A 64 -4.61 2.85 16.70
N GLY A 65 -3.60 3.30 15.95
CA GLY A 65 -2.26 3.59 16.47
C GLY A 65 -1.43 2.38 16.89
N GLN A 66 -2.00 1.17 16.88
CA GLN A 66 -1.30 -0.06 17.28
C GLN A 66 -0.25 -0.47 16.24
N ARG A 67 0.90 -0.94 16.73
CA ARG A 67 2.00 -1.42 15.89
C ARG A 67 2.08 -2.94 15.91
N GLN A 68 1.79 -3.56 14.78
CA GLN A 68 1.61 -5.00 14.70
C GLN A 68 1.80 -5.54 13.29
N ASN A 69 1.83 -6.86 13.17
CA ASN A 69 1.90 -7.56 11.90
C ASN A 69 0.54 -7.50 11.19
N MET A 70 0.49 -6.74 10.11
CA MET A 70 -0.70 -6.59 9.27
C MET A 70 -0.63 -7.56 8.09
N SER A 71 -1.76 -8.18 7.74
CA SER A 71 -1.84 -9.00 6.53
C SER A 71 -1.86 -8.09 5.31
N LEU A 72 -1.00 -8.41 4.35
CA LEU A 72 -1.01 -7.77 3.06
C LEU A 72 -1.79 -8.62 2.07
N GLU A 73 -2.92 -8.08 1.65
CA GLU A 73 -3.87 -8.70 0.76
C GLU A 73 -3.88 -7.94 -0.58
N TRP A 74 -3.99 -8.67 -1.67
CA TRP A 74 -4.18 -8.08 -2.99
C TRP A 74 -5.67 -8.08 -3.28
N GLN A 75 -6.26 -6.90 -3.48
CA GLN A 75 -7.63 -6.78 -3.95
C GLN A 75 -7.64 -6.96 -5.47
N SER A 76 -7.98 -8.18 -5.92
CA SER A 76 -8.33 -8.42 -7.32
C SER A 76 -9.79 -8.03 -7.52
N ASP A 77 -10.06 -7.05 -8.39
CA ASP A 77 -11.35 -6.95 -9.07
C ASP A 77 -11.55 -8.26 -9.85
N GLU A 78 -12.52 -9.06 -9.43
CA GLU A 78 -13.06 -10.18 -10.20
C GLU A 78 -14.30 -9.72 -10.96
#